data_AF-A0A6M1M242-F1
#
_entry.id   AF-A0A6M1M242-F1
#
_cell.length_a   1.000
_cell.length_b   1.000
_cell.length_c   1.000
_cell.angle_alpha   90.00
_cell.angle_beta   90.00
_cell.angle_gamma   90.00
#
_symmetry.space_group_name_H-M   'P 1'
#
loop_
_entity.id
_entity.type
_entity.pdbx_description
1 polymer ?
#
loop_
_entity_poly.entity_id
_entity_poly.type
_entity_poly.pdbx_seq_one_letter_code
_entity_poly.pdbx_strand_id
1 'polypeptide(L)'
;MRHLSKVVLRPLAAGLALATVAMVAVHAEDAKKTDAKPDPALANQLNPADKAEVDEKLLAKDAAVKVEDGKYFDASGAPTFHITDNGKKVDWYTYSGYRRYHAECHVCHGPDGMGSTYAPALKDSLKTLSYEEFVGIVVGGKQDVNSSTQKVMPAFGDNKNVTCYMDDLYVYLKARAAGALGRVRPGEKEEKPEAARKQEKECLGG
;
A
#
# COMPACT_ATOMS: atom_id res chain seq x y z
N MET A 1 -23.86 -78.82 33.68
CA MET A 1 -24.35 -78.00 34.81
C MET A 1 -23.23 -77.07 35.26
N ARG A 2 -23.53 -75.76 35.33
CA ARG A 2 -22.99 -74.78 36.31
C ARG A 2 -21.50 -74.46 36.22
N HIS A 3 -21.14 -73.29 35.68
CA HIS A 3 -20.83 -72.04 36.42
C HIS A 3 -19.30 -71.80 36.36
N LEU A 4 -18.69 -70.61 36.27
CA LEU A 4 -19.09 -69.24 36.64
C LEU A 4 -18.08 -68.22 36.03
N SER A 5 -18.61 -67.06 35.62
CA SER A 5 -18.10 -65.67 35.78
C SER A 5 -16.65 -65.28 35.40
N LYS A 6 -16.51 -64.38 34.41
CA LYS A 6 -16.42 -62.89 34.50
C LYS A 6 -15.03 -62.40 34.94
N VAL A 7 -14.35 -61.60 34.10
CA VAL A 7 -13.94 -60.21 34.39
C VAL A 7 -13.58 -59.52 33.07
N VAL A 8 -14.13 -58.32 32.92
CA VAL A 8 -13.93 -57.35 31.83
C VAL A 8 -12.60 -56.63 32.06
N LEU A 9 -11.76 -56.52 31.02
CA LEU A 9 -10.73 -55.48 30.96
C LEU A 9 -10.67 -54.91 29.53
N ARG A 10 -10.95 -53.62 29.42
CA ARG A 10 -11.00 -52.83 28.19
C ARG A 10 -9.60 -52.69 27.57
N PRO A 11 -9.44 -52.78 26.24
CA PRO A 11 -8.20 -52.41 25.58
C PRO A 11 -8.13 -50.89 25.40
N LEU A 12 -7.04 -50.27 25.85
CA LEU A 12 -6.61 -48.93 25.45
C LEU A 12 -6.12 -49.02 23.99
N ALA A 13 -6.95 -48.58 23.05
CA ALA A 13 -6.53 -48.35 21.67
C ALA A 13 -5.83 -46.98 21.59
N ALA A 14 -4.50 -46.99 21.51
CA ALA A 14 -3.72 -45.83 21.10
C ALA A 14 -3.81 -45.70 19.57
N GLY A 15 -4.85 -45.02 19.08
CA GLY A 15 -4.97 -44.61 17.69
C GLY A 15 -4.22 -43.30 17.46
N LEU A 16 -3.02 -43.38 16.88
CA LEU A 16 -2.30 -42.23 16.34
C LEU A 16 -3.04 -41.77 15.07
N ALA A 17 -3.96 -40.82 15.20
CA ALA A 17 -4.61 -40.19 14.06
C ALA A 17 -3.61 -39.25 13.38
N LEU A 18 -3.05 -39.66 12.24
CA LEU A 18 -2.43 -38.73 11.29
C LEU A 18 -3.54 -37.80 10.78
N ALA A 19 -3.59 -36.58 11.30
CA ALA A 19 -4.35 -35.51 10.68
C ALA A 19 -3.65 -35.14 9.37
N THR A 20 -4.16 -35.65 8.25
CA THR A 20 -3.84 -35.12 6.93
C THR A 20 -4.36 -33.69 6.87
N VAL A 21 -3.45 -32.72 7.01
CA VAL A 21 -3.72 -31.33 6.71
C VAL A 21 -4.07 -31.26 5.23
N ALA A 22 -5.35 -31.05 4.92
CA ALA A 22 -5.76 -30.62 3.60
C ALA A 22 -5.13 -29.25 3.37
N MET A 23 -4.12 -29.20 2.50
CA MET A 23 -3.60 -27.93 2.00
C MET A 23 -4.72 -27.26 1.22
N VAL A 24 -5.37 -26.27 1.84
CA VAL A 24 -6.11 -25.26 1.10
C VAL A 24 -5.06 -24.51 0.30
N ALA A 25 -5.00 -24.80 -1.00
CA ALA A 25 -4.19 -24.05 -1.95
C ALA A 25 -4.67 -22.60 -1.91
N VAL A 26 -3.93 -21.77 -1.19
CA VAL A 26 -4.01 -20.31 -1.32
C VAL A 26 -3.64 -20.05 -2.78
N HIS A 27 -4.62 -19.67 -3.59
CA HIS A 27 -4.34 -19.15 -4.92
C HIS A 27 -3.60 -17.83 -4.70
N ALA A 28 -2.27 -17.89 -4.72
CA ALA A 28 -1.48 -16.79 -5.19
C ALA A 28 -1.82 -16.68 -6.68
N GLU A 29 -2.86 -15.91 -7.00
CA GLU A 29 -3.08 -15.50 -8.37
C GLU A 29 -1.87 -14.65 -8.74
N ASP A 30 -1.03 -15.22 -9.61
CA ASP A 30 0.18 -14.63 -10.13
C ASP A 30 -0.04 -13.15 -10.46
N ALA A 31 0.86 -12.29 -9.98
CA ALA A 31 1.07 -10.94 -10.50
C ALA A 31 1.58 -11.02 -11.95
N LYS A 32 0.76 -11.59 -12.84
CA LYS A 32 0.96 -11.51 -14.27
C LYS A 32 0.71 -10.06 -14.63
N LYS A 33 1.76 -9.37 -15.11
CA LYS A 33 1.62 -8.08 -15.80
C LYS A 33 0.40 -8.17 -16.69
N THR A 34 -0.63 -7.40 -16.35
CA THR A 34 -1.82 -7.36 -17.18
C THR A 34 -1.42 -6.63 -18.45
N ASP A 35 -1.61 -7.24 -19.61
CA ASP A 35 -1.50 -6.56 -20.91
C ASP A 35 -2.65 -5.56 -21.13
N ALA A 36 -3.32 -5.14 -20.05
CA ALA A 36 -4.41 -4.20 -20.05
C ALA A 36 -3.86 -2.85 -20.51
N LYS A 37 -4.29 -2.43 -21.70
CA LYS A 37 -4.01 -1.10 -22.21
C LYS A 37 -4.67 -0.06 -21.28
N PRO A 38 -4.00 1.06 -20.96
CA PRO A 38 -4.63 2.14 -20.20
C PRO A 38 -5.94 2.58 -20.85
N ASP A 39 -7.02 2.59 -20.07
CA ASP A 39 -8.30 3.14 -20.49
C ASP A 39 -8.13 4.66 -20.61
N PRO A 40 -8.42 5.27 -21.78
CA PRO A 40 -8.37 6.73 -21.93
C PRO A 40 -9.22 7.49 -20.90
N ALA A 41 -10.27 6.88 -20.35
CA ALA A 41 -11.09 7.46 -19.29
C ALA A 41 -10.36 7.55 -17.94
N LEU A 42 -9.31 6.77 -17.75
CA LEU A 42 -8.46 6.75 -16.55
C LEU A 42 -7.15 7.54 -16.73
N ALA A 43 -7.02 8.25 -17.84
CA ALA A 43 -5.84 9.05 -18.12
C ALA A 43 -5.76 10.27 -17.21
N ASN A 44 -4.60 10.45 -16.57
CA ASN A 44 -4.32 11.61 -15.74
C ASN A 44 -4.31 12.91 -16.56
N GLN A 45 -5.00 13.93 -16.06
CA GLN A 45 -4.98 15.30 -16.58
C GLN A 45 -4.17 16.16 -15.62
N LEU A 46 -2.95 16.54 -16.03
CA LEU A 46 -2.04 17.30 -15.17
C LEU A 46 -2.33 18.81 -15.22
N ASN A 47 -1.90 19.54 -14.19
CA ASN A 47 -2.00 20.99 -14.19
C ASN A 47 -0.86 21.61 -15.03
N PRO A 48 -1.17 22.29 -16.15
CA PRO A 48 -0.14 22.89 -17.01
C PRO A 48 0.59 24.08 -16.36
N ALA A 49 0.04 24.66 -15.29
CA ALA A 49 0.67 25.74 -14.54
C ALA A 49 1.59 25.24 -13.42
N ASP A 50 1.60 23.93 -13.14
CA ASP A 50 2.48 23.36 -12.13
C ASP A 50 3.93 23.33 -12.63
N LYS A 51 4.87 23.59 -11.72
CA LYS A 51 6.31 23.57 -12.01
C LYS A 51 6.94 22.24 -11.59
N ALA A 52 6.12 21.21 -11.37
CA ALA A 52 6.59 19.87 -11.09
C ALA A 52 7.40 19.32 -12.28
N GLU A 53 8.50 18.64 -11.98
CA GLU A 53 9.26 17.91 -12.97
C GLU A 53 8.50 16.61 -13.28
N VAL A 54 7.85 16.57 -14.44
CA VAL A 54 7.08 15.42 -14.90
C VAL A 54 8.02 14.35 -15.46
N ASP A 55 7.93 13.14 -14.93
CA ASP A 55 8.59 11.96 -15.50
C ASP A 55 7.57 11.21 -16.37
N GLU A 56 7.60 11.47 -17.68
CA GLU A 56 6.63 10.88 -18.62
C GLU A 56 6.66 9.35 -18.62
N LYS A 57 7.83 8.74 -18.38
CA LYS A 57 7.97 7.28 -18.36
C LYS A 57 7.32 6.70 -17.12
N LEU A 58 7.56 7.33 -15.97
CA LEU A 58 6.95 6.92 -14.71
C LEU A 58 5.44 7.16 -14.74
N LEU A 59 4.98 8.30 -15.26
CA LEU A 59 3.56 8.60 -15.43
C LEU A 59 2.83 7.56 -16.31
N ALA A 60 3.47 7.12 -17.39
CA ALA A 60 2.91 6.07 -18.25
C ALA A 60 2.92 4.69 -17.58
N LYS A 61 3.98 4.36 -16.82
CA LYS A 61 4.07 3.11 -16.04
C LYS A 61 3.00 3.05 -14.95
N ASP A 62 2.76 4.17 -14.29
CA ASP A 62 1.86 4.29 -13.15
C ASP A 62 0.42 4.62 -13.57
N ALA A 63 0.14 4.68 -14.87
CA ALA A 63 -1.19 4.93 -15.38
C ALA A 63 -2.19 3.86 -14.89
N ALA A 64 -3.35 4.31 -14.44
CA ALA A 64 -4.41 3.42 -14.02
C ALA A 64 -4.96 2.62 -15.21
N VAL A 65 -5.10 1.31 -15.01
CA VAL A 65 -5.72 0.39 -15.97
C VAL A 65 -6.98 -0.27 -15.41
N LYS A 66 -7.19 -0.15 -14.09
CA LYS A 66 -8.33 -0.72 -13.38
C LYS A 66 -8.77 0.25 -12.28
N VAL A 67 -10.09 0.34 -12.08
CA VAL A 67 -10.69 0.94 -10.90
C VAL A 67 -11.57 -0.11 -10.21
N GLU A 68 -11.43 -0.24 -8.90
CA GLU A 68 -12.23 -1.15 -8.07
C GLU A 68 -12.59 -0.43 -6.78
N ASP A 69 -13.90 -0.31 -6.50
CA ASP A 69 -14.44 0.36 -5.32
C ASP A 69 -13.87 1.78 -5.05
N GLY A 70 -13.58 2.52 -6.13
CA GLY A 70 -13.02 3.87 -6.07
C GLY A 70 -11.51 3.93 -5.80
N LYS A 71 -10.81 2.79 -5.84
CA LYS A 71 -9.34 2.70 -5.84
C LYS A 71 -8.83 2.37 -7.24
N TYR A 72 -7.80 3.08 -7.67
CA TYR A 72 -7.17 2.89 -8.97
C TYR A 72 -5.94 1.99 -8.86
N PHE A 73 -5.70 1.18 -9.88
CA PHE A 73 -4.57 0.26 -9.95
C PHE A 73 -3.88 0.35 -11.30
N ASP A 74 -2.54 0.28 -11.28
CA ASP A 74 -1.72 0.23 -12.48
C ASP A 74 -1.65 -1.20 -13.08
N ALA A 75 -0.95 -1.35 -14.20
CA ALA A 75 -0.82 -2.63 -14.90
C ALA A 75 -0.10 -3.74 -14.09
N SER A 76 0.63 -3.37 -13.03
CA SER A 76 1.24 -4.31 -12.09
C SER A 76 0.30 -4.73 -10.96
N GLY A 77 -0.87 -4.10 -10.85
CA GLY A 77 -1.82 -4.33 -9.77
C GLY A 77 -1.51 -3.51 -8.51
N ALA A 78 -0.52 -2.63 -8.54
CA ALA A 78 -0.22 -1.74 -7.42
C ALA A 78 -1.22 -0.57 -7.38
N PRO A 79 -1.59 -0.07 -6.19
CA PRO A 79 -2.39 1.15 -6.06
C PRO A 79 -1.73 2.32 -6.80
N THR A 80 -2.52 3.12 -7.50
CA THR A 80 -2.03 4.30 -8.21
C THR A 80 -3.00 5.47 -8.09
N PHE A 81 -2.54 6.63 -8.55
CA PHE A 81 -3.29 7.89 -8.49
C PHE A 81 -4.15 8.10 -9.73
N HIS A 82 -5.20 8.90 -9.57
CA HIS A 82 -5.97 9.45 -10.67
C HIS A 82 -6.21 10.95 -10.45
N ILE A 83 -5.86 11.76 -11.44
CA ILE A 83 -5.91 13.22 -11.39
C ILE A 83 -6.71 13.73 -12.58
N THR A 84 -7.69 14.59 -12.31
CA THR A 84 -8.63 15.11 -13.30
C THR A 84 -8.77 16.63 -13.19
N ASP A 85 -9.56 17.21 -14.09
CA ASP A 85 -9.86 18.65 -14.13
C ASP A 85 -8.60 19.52 -14.27
N ASN A 86 -7.68 19.10 -15.15
CA ASN A 86 -6.37 19.72 -15.36
C ASN A 86 -5.59 19.91 -14.05
N GLY A 87 -5.47 18.83 -13.27
CA GLY A 87 -4.68 18.78 -12.04
C GLY A 87 -5.33 19.41 -10.82
N LYS A 88 -6.61 19.79 -10.89
CA LYS A 88 -7.33 20.41 -9.77
C LYS A 88 -7.92 19.38 -8.82
N LYS A 89 -8.39 18.26 -9.37
CA LYS A 89 -9.10 17.21 -8.64
C LYS A 89 -8.26 15.95 -8.59
N VAL A 90 -8.09 15.40 -7.40
CA VAL A 90 -7.35 14.14 -7.18
C VAL A 90 -8.29 13.04 -6.70
N ASP A 91 -7.90 11.78 -6.88
CA ASP A 91 -8.59 10.66 -6.26
C ASP A 91 -8.53 10.75 -4.72
N TRP A 92 -9.44 10.01 -4.06
CA TRP A 92 -9.53 10.01 -2.60
C TRP A 92 -8.22 9.59 -1.90
N TYR A 93 -7.52 8.58 -2.44
CA TYR A 93 -6.31 8.02 -1.83
C TYR A 93 -5.12 8.97 -1.95
N THR A 94 -4.99 9.72 -3.06
CA THR A 94 -4.02 10.82 -3.18
C THR A 94 -4.29 11.91 -2.13
N TYR A 95 -5.55 12.34 -1.98
CA TYR A 95 -5.92 13.35 -0.98
C TYR A 95 -5.69 12.86 0.47
N SER A 96 -6.11 11.64 0.77
CA SER A 96 -5.92 11.03 2.08
C SER A 96 -4.43 10.87 2.39
N GLY A 97 -3.66 10.37 1.43
CA GLY A 97 -2.22 10.15 1.50
C GLY A 97 -1.43 11.40 1.83
N TYR A 98 -1.76 12.54 1.20
CA TYR A 98 -1.17 13.82 1.54
C TYR A 98 -1.30 14.13 3.05
N ARG A 99 -2.50 13.93 3.62
CA ARG A 99 -2.74 14.23 5.04
C ARG A 99 -2.00 13.25 5.96
N ARG A 100 -1.95 11.96 5.61
CA ARG A 100 -1.22 10.94 6.39
C ARG A 100 0.28 11.17 6.32
N TYR A 101 0.80 11.50 5.15
CA TYR A 101 2.19 11.91 4.95
C TYR A 101 2.53 13.11 5.85
N HIS A 102 1.64 14.11 5.88
CA HIS A 102 1.82 15.25 6.76
C HIS A 102 1.63 14.95 8.26
N ALA A 103 0.94 13.88 8.64
CA ALA A 103 0.83 13.52 10.05
C ALA A 103 2.08 12.75 10.52
N GLU A 104 2.55 11.81 9.70
CA GLU A 104 3.44 10.74 10.18
C GLU A 104 4.84 10.77 9.53
N CYS A 105 4.99 11.37 8.34
CA CYS A 105 6.20 11.22 7.53
C CYS A 105 6.96 12.54 7.31
N HIS A 106 6.27 13.68 7.23
CA HIS A 106 6.90 14.95 6.83
C HIS A 106 8.02 15.39 7.75
N VAL A 107 7.98 14.99 9.03
CA VAL A 107 8.92 15.47 10.05
C VAL A 107 10.35 15.08 9.70
N CYS A 108 10.51 13.90 9.08
CA CYS A 108 11.79 13.40 8.62
C CYS A 108 11.97 13.63 7.11
N HIS A 109 10.95 13.35 6.30
CA HIS A 109 11.06 13.36 4.84
C HIS A 109 10.76 14.71 4.20
N GLY A 110 10.59 15.76 5.00
CA GLY A 110 10.37 17.14 4.55
C GLY A 110 8.96 17.38 4.01
N PRO A 111 8.63 18.63 3.66
CA PRO A 111 7.37 18.92 2.98
C PRO A 111 7.33 18.26 1.59
N ASP A 112 6.16 17.79 1.18
CA ASP A 112 5.90 17.29 -0.18
C ASP A 112 6.81 16.14 -0.67
N GLY A 113 7.43 15.37 0.23
CA GLY A 113 8.35 14.28 -0.12
C GLY A 113 9.74 14.74 -0.55
N MET A 114 10.11 16.01 -0.29
CA MET A 114 11.35 16.63 -0.81
C MET A 114 12.64 16.24 -0.08
N GLY A 115 12.53 15.46 0.99
CA GLY A 115 13.66 15.08 1.83
C GLY A 115 14.06 16.17 2.81
N SER A 116 15.01 15.83 3.66
CA SER A 116 15.63 16.74 4.61
C SER A 116 17.11 16.39 4.77
N THR A 117 17.80 17.10 5.67
CA THR A 117 19.15 16.71 6.10
C THR A 117 19.16 15.35 6.85
N TYR A 118 18.00 14.90 7.34
CA TYR A 118 17.87 13.67 8.12
C TYR A 118 17.45 12.46 7.26
N ALA A 119 16.50 12.63 6.33
CA ALA A 119 15.91 11.52 5.57
C ALA A 119 15.79 11.83 4.07
N PRO A 120 15.79 10.80 3.19
CA PRO A 120 15.79 10.99 1.74
C PRO A 120 14.48 11.60 1.21
N ALA A 121 14.55 12.15 0.00
CA ALA A 121 13.40 12.62 -0.75
C ALA A 121 12.56 11.44 -1.25
N LEU A 122 11.39 11.21 -0.64
CA LEU A 122 10.53 10.08 -1.00
C LEU A 122 9.97 10.18 -2.42
N LYS A 123 9.82 11.40 -2.97
CA LYS A 123 9.44 11.55 -4.38
C LYS A 123 10.47 10.91 -5.34
N ASP A 124 11.74 10.82 -4.93
CA ASP A 124 12.78 10.22 -5.77
C ASP A 124 12.91 8.72 -5.46
N SER A 125 12.73 8.31 -4.20
CA SER A 125 12.69 6.88 -3.82
C SER A 125 11.60 6.10 -4.57
N LEU A 126 10.41 6.69 -4.72
CA LEU A 126 9.25 6.03 -5.36
C LEU A 126 9.40 5.88 -6.88
N LYS A 127 10.44 6.46 -7.49
CA LYS A 127 10.77 6.19 -8.90
C LYS A 127 11.28 4.76 -9.10
N THR A 128 11.86 4.16 -8.06
CA THR A 128 12.47 2.81 -8.14
C THR A 128 11.81 1.79 -7.23
N LEU A 129 11.25 2.19 -6.09
CA LEU A 129 10.63 1.24 -5.15
C LEU A 129 9.33 0.66 -5.69
N SER A 130 9.18 -0.66 -5.60
CA SER A 130 7.88 -1.31 -5.76
C SER A 130 6.94 -1.00 -4.59
N TYR A 131 5.66 -1.34 -4.75
CA TYR A 131 4.70 -1.23 -3.66
C TYR A 131 5.09 -2.11 -2.46
N GLU A 132 5.49 -3.35 -2.72
CA GLU A 132 5.89 -4.32 -1.69
C GLU A 132 7.16 -3.88 -0.96
N GLU A 133 8.15 -3.33 -1.69
CA GLU A 133 9.35 -2.77 -1.07
C GLU A 133 9.03 -1.56 -0.20
N PHE A 134 8.14 -0.68 -0.66
CA PHE A 134 7.65 0.45 0.12
C PHE A 134 6.97 -0.03 1.41
N VAL A 135 6.02 -0.98 1.32
CA VAL A 135 5.34 -1.54 2.49
C VAL A 135 6.34 -2.19 3.45
N GLY A 136 7.27 -3.00 2.93
CA GLY A 136 8.29 -3.67 3.73
C GLY A 136 9.16 -2.70 4.52
N ILE A 137 9.58 -1.59 3.89
CA ILE A 137 10.37 -0.54 4.53
C ILE A 137 9.54 0.22 5.59
N VAL A 138 8.28 0.57 5.30
CA VAL A 138 7.44 1.31 6.25
C VAL A 138 7.11 0.44 7.47
N VAL A 139 6.75 -0.82 7.26
CA VAL A 139 6.40 -1.75 8.34
C VAL A 139 7.62 -2.14 9.15
N GLY A 140 8.71 -2.54 8.50
CA GLY A 140 9.92 -3.08 9.14
C GLY A 140 10.96 -2.03 9.56
N GLY A 141 10.82 -0.78 9.09
CA GLY A 141 11.86 0.23 9.21
C GLY A 141 13.06 -0.05 8.30
N LYS A 142 14.05 0.84 8.35
CA LYS A 142 15.30 0.70 7.59
C LYS A 142 16.46 1.33 8.36
N GLN A 143 17.58 0.64 8.43
CA GLN A 143 18.80 1.16 9.02
C GLN A 143 19.92 1.20 7.98
N ASP A 144 20.67 2.30 7.97
CA ASP A 144 21.93 2.44 7.26
C ASP A 144 22.93 3.06 8.25
N VAL A 145 23.61 2.16 8.97
CA VAL A 145 24.50 2.48 10.08
C VAL A 145 25.91 1.98 9.76
N ASN A 146 26.86 2.90 9.72
CA ASN A 146 28.29 2.61 9.58
C ASN A 146 29.10 3.66 10.36
N SER A 147 30.43 3.61 10.28
CA SER A 147 31.31 4.54 11.01
C SER A 147 31.08 6.03 10.69
N SER A 148 30.40 6.34 9.59
CA SER A 148 30.20 7.70 9.08
C SER A 148 28.72 8.06 8.86
N THR A 149 27.80 7.10 8.96
CA THR A 149 26.36 7.28 8.70
C THR A 149 25.56 6.65 9.80
N GLN A 150 24.55 7.35 10.33
CA GLN A 150 23.64 6.84 11.35
C GLN A 150 22.19 7.19 10.95
N LYS A 151 21.68 6.53 9.92
CA LYS A 151 20.31 6.75 9.41
C LYS A 151 19.41 5.62 9.85
N VAL A 152 18.35 5.95 10.60
CA VAL A 152 17.35 5.00 11.08
C VAL A 152 15.97 5.52 10.74
N MET A 153 15.25 4.78 9.90
CA MET A 153 13.81 4.90 9.72
C MET A 153 13.14 3.93 10.70
N PRO A 154 12.32 4.41 11.64
CA PRO A 154 11.58 3.56 12.57
C PRO A 154 10.62 2.61 11.84
N ALA A 155 10.33 1.48 12.46
CA ALA A 155 9.27 0.58 12.04
C ALA A 155 7.90 1.17 12.41
N PHE A 156 6.97 1.19 11.46
CA PHE A 156 5.59 1.65 11.68
C PHE A 156 4.58 0.50 11.72
N GLY A 157 5.02 -0.76 11.74
CA GLY A 157 4.14 -1.94 11.72
C GLY A 157 3.07 -1.96 12.82
N ASP A 158 3.35 -1.39 13.98
CA ASP A 158 2.41 -1.32 15.10
C ASP A 158 1.60 -0.01 15.13
N ASN A 159 1.92 0.96 14.27
CA ASN A 159 1.21 2.23 14.19
C ASN A 159 0.02 2.12 13.22
N LYS A 160 -1.20 2.02 13.76
CA LYS A 160 -2.44 1.95 12.97
C LYS A 160 -2.75 3.24 12.20
N ASN A 161 -2.22 4.39 12.64
CA ASN A 161 -2.32 5.64 11.87
C ASN A 161 -1.48 5.64 10.58
N VAL A 162 -0.59 4.65 10.42
CA VAL A 162 0.19 4.43 9.19
C VAL A 162 -0.27 3.17 8.46
N THR A 163 -0.30 2.03 9.15
CA THR A 163 -0.58 0.72 8.51
C THR A 163 -1.97 0.62 7.90
N CYS A 164 -2.97 1.29 8.46
CA CYS A 164 -4.32 1.31 7.89
C CYS A 164 -4.45 2.18 6.64
N TYR A 165 -3.44 3.00 6.32
CA TYR A 165 -3.43 3.96 5.21
C TYR A 165 -2.18 3.81 4.32
N MET A 166 -1.62 2.59 4.26
CA MET A 166 -0.41 2.30 3.49
C MET A 166 -0.60 2.63 2.00
N ASP A 167 -1.75 2.27 1.44
CA ASP A 167 -2.11 2.56 0.05
C ASP A 167 -2.20 4.06 -0.19
N ASP A 168 -2.85 4.79 0.72
CA ASP A 168 -3.00 6.24 0.65
C ASP A 168 -1.62 6.91 0.57
N LEU A 169 -0.70 6.54 1.47
CA LEU A 169 0.67 7.06 1.49
C LEU A 169 1.42 6.76 0.19
N TYR A 170 1.31 5.52 -0.30
CA TYR A 170 1.95 5.09 -1.54
C TYR A 170 1.41 5.87 -2.73
N VAL A 171 0.09 5.96 -2.90
CA VAL A 171 -0.58 6.65 -4.00
C VAL A 171 -0.17 8.12 -4.05
N TYR A 172 -0.19 8.82 -2.90
CA TYR A 172 0.26 10.21 -2.84
C TYR A 172 1.74 10.35 -3.24
N LEU A 173 2.65 9.56 -2.66
CA LEU A 173 4.07 9.68 -2.96
C LEU A 173 4.40 9.27 -4.41
N LYS A 174 3.64 8.35 -4.99
CA LYS A 174 3.73 7.95 -6.40
C LYS A 174 3.31 9.09 -7.33
N ALA A 175 2.22 9.80 -7.01
CA ALA A 175 1.83 11.03 -7.74
C ALA A 175 2.92 12.11 -7.67
N ARG A 176 3.58 12.25 -6.52
CA ARG A 176 4.72 13.16 -6.35
C ARG A 176 5.96 12.72 -7.13
N ALA A 177 6.22 11.41 -7.21
CA ALA A 177 7.36 10.84 -7.92
C ALA A 177 7.24 10.99 -9.44
N ALA A 178 6.04 10.76 -9.99
CA ALA A 178 5.74 10.94 -11.42
C ALA A 178 5.66 12.42 -11.83
N GLY A 179 5.66 13.35 -10.86
CA GLY A 179 5.42 14.78 -11.11
C GLY A 179 3.97 15.10 -11.49
N ALA A 180 3.03 14.17 -11.25
CA ALA A 180 1.62 14.33 -11.59
C ALA A 180 0.89 15.31 -10.66
N LEU A 181 1.36 15.42 -9.42
CA LEU A 181 0.92 16.40 -8.43
C LEU A 181 2.13 17.21 -8.01
N GLY A 182 2.09 18.54 -8.04
CA GLY A 182 3.19 19.38 -7.55
C GLY A 182 3.18 19.60 -6.05
N ARG A 183 3.81 20.70 -5.64
CA ARG A 183 4.01 21.06 -4.22
C ARG A 183 2.85 21.88 -3.69
N VAL A 184 1.69 21.25 -3.68
CA VAL A 184 0.43 21.88 -3.28
C VAL A 184 -0.36 20.93 -2.39
N ARG A 185 -1.11 21.50 -1.44
CA ARG A 185 -2.16 20.75 -0.76
C ARG A 185 -3.26 20.44 -1.77
N PRO A 186 -3.65 19.18 -1.98
CA PRO A 186 -4.77 18.86 -2.85
C PRO A 186 -6.05 19.55 -2.38
N GLY A 187 -6.68 20.29 -3.29
CA GLY A 187 -7.89 21.07 -3.04
C GLY A 187 -9.15 20.23 -3.29
N GLU A 188 -9.48 20.05 -4.57
CA GLU A 188 -10.61 19.23 -4.97
C GLU A 188 -10.24 17.74 -4.93
N LYS A 189 -11.22 16.90 -4.59
CA LYS A 189 -11.04 15.45 -4.49
C LYS A 189 -12.29 14.71 -4.92
N GLU A 190 -12.12 13.47 -5.33
CA GLU A 190 -13.22 12.51 -5.43
C GLU A 190 -13.84 12.22 -4.05
N GLU A 191 -15.10 11.83 -4.04
CA GLU A 191 -15.81 11.42 -2.83
C GLU A 191 -15.09 10.24 -2.16
N LYS A 192 -15.12 10.20 -0.83
CA LYS A 192 -14.55 9.06 -0.10
C LYS A 192 -15.38 7.81 -0.44
N PRO A 193 -14.77 6.74 -1.00
CA PRO A 193 -15.51 5.53 -1.31
C PRO A 193 -16.01 4.80 -0.06
N GLU A 194 -17.13 4.10 -0.16
CA GLU A 194 -17.66 3.29 0.96
C GLU A 194 -16.68 2.18 1.37
N ALA A 195 -15.97 1.57 0.41
CA ALA A 195 -14.92 0.60 0.71
C ALA A 195 -13.81 1.18 1.58
N ALA A 196 -13.39 2.43 1.32
CA ALA A 196 -12.40 3.12 2.15
C ALA A 196 -12.95 3.41 3.57
N ARG A 197 -14.24 3.78 3.70
CA ARG A 197 -14.89 3.96 5.02
C ARG A 197 -14.91 2.66 5.81
N LYS A 198 -15.28 1.55 5.17
CA LYS A 198 -15.34 0.23 5.77
C LYS A 198 -13.97 -0.27 6.20
N GLN A 199 -12.98 -0.23 5.30
CA GLN A 199 -11.59 -0.61 5.59
C GLN A 199 -11.03 0.17 6.79
N GLU A 200 -11.22 1.49 6.81
CA GLU A 200 -10.73 2.33 7.90
C GLU A 200 -11.38 1.93 9.25
N LYS A 201 -12.70 1.72 9.27
CA LYS A 201 -13.41 1.29 10.47
C LYS A 201 -12.90 -0.06 10.97
N GLU A 202 -12.74 -1.03 10.08
CA GLU A 202 -12.29 -2.38 10.44
C GLU A 202 -10.84 -2.38 10.92
N CYS A 203 -9.95 -1.66 10.24
CA CYS A 203 -8.53 -1.63 10.57
C CYS A 203 -8.21 -0.88 11.88
N LEU A 204 -8.95 0.19 12.17
CA LEU A 204 -8.80 0.95 13.42
C LEU A 204 -9.51 0.32 14.62
N GLY A 205 -10.22 -0.80 14.43
CA GLY A 205 -10.92 -1.52 15.50
C GLY A 205 -12.15 -0.76 16.02
N GLY A 206 -12.92 -0.16 15.10
CA GLY A 206 -14.01 0.78 15.40
C GLY A 206 -15.24 0.23 16.11
#